data_AF-A0A924IIS9-F1
#
_entry.id   AF-A0A924IIS9-F1
#
_cell.length_a   1.000
_cell.length_b   1.000
_cell.length_c   1.000
_cell.angle_alpha   90.00
_cell.angle_beta   90.00
_cell.angle_gamma   90.00
#
_symmetry.space_group_name_H-M   'P 1'
#
loop_
_entity.id
_entity.type
_entity.pdbx_description
1 polymer ?
#
loop_
_entity_poly.entity_id
_entity_poly.type
_entity_poly.pdbx_seq_one_letter_code
_entity_poly.pdbx_strand_id
1 'polypeptide(L)'
;MKKIIVTNKEIIKLIETIDKKAKKGNIPKLLPAGATIDERMKYSLCKLFVRYVLKSKIKGSELAALLHLPKTRISDILNYKCESYSVDRLLVYSMKLAEIDPPTREHLNLMFEILSGPVRSVKKTKEVEKILLQKYA
;
A
#
# COMPACT_ATOMS: atom_id res chain seq x y z
N MET A 1 -19.02 -18.05 6.10
CA MET A 1 -17.59 -17.80 5.84
C MET A 1 -16.78 -18.31 7.02
N LYS A 2 -15.93 -19.33 6.85
CA LYS A 2 -15.12 -19.89 7.94
C LYS A 2 -14.02 -18.88 8.31
N LYS A 3 -14.03 -18.36 9.54
CA LYS A 3 -12.91 -17.61 10.11
C LYS A 3 -11.72 -18.57 10.22
N ILE A 4 -10.69 -18.35 9.42
CA ILE A 4 -9.46 -19.13 9.53
C ILE A 4 -8.68 -18.60 10.75
N ILE A 5 -8.85 -19.37 11.82
CA ILE A 5 -7.98 -19.63 12.97
C ILE A 5 -6.48 -19.75 12.74
N VAL A 6 -5.79 -18.90 11.96
CA VAL A 6 -4.36 -19.14 11.67
C VAL A 6 -3.56 -19.03 12.97
N THR A 7 -2.94 -20.14 13.37
CA THR A 7 -2.18 -20.20 14.63
C THR A 7 -0.85 -19.46 14.50
N ASN A 8 -0.32 -18.91 15.61
CA ASN A 8 0.95 -18.15 15.61
C ASN A 8 2.11 -18.91 14.94
N LYS A 9 2.11 -20.24 15.04
CA LYS A 9 3.12 -21.12 14.44
C LYS A 9 3.04 -21.16 12.90
N GLU A 10 1.84 -21.07 12.34
CA GLU A 10 1.60 -21.00 10.89
C GLU A 10 1.94 -19.62 10.34
N ILE A 11 1.68 -18.56 11.12
CA ILE A 11 2.10 -17.19 10.77
C ILE A 11 3.63 -17.10 10.72
N ILE A 12 4.34 -17.65 11.69
CA ILE A 12 5.82 -17.67 11.70
C ILE A 12 6.36 -18.46 10.49
N LYS A 13 5.79 -19.64 10.20
CA LYS A 13 6.16 -20.41 9.00
C LYS A 13 5.91 -19.65 7.70
N LEU A 14 4.81 -18.91 7.63
CA LEU A 14 4.48 -18.07 6.48
C LEU A 14 5.51 -16.95 6.33
N ILE A 15 5.87 -16.27 7.41
CA ILE A 15 6.91 -15.23 7.44
C ILE A 15 8.26 -15.80 7.00
N GLU A 16 8.69 -16.94 7.54
CA GLU A 16 9.96 -17.57 7.14
C GLU A 16 9.99 -18.00 5.66
N THR A 17 8.85 -18.47 5.13
CA THR A 17 8.72 -18.84 3.72
C THR A 17 8.76 -17.60 2.83
N ILE A 18 8.17 -16.51 3.30
CA ILE A 18 8.23 -15.19 2.65
C ILE A 18 9.68 -14.67 2.69
N ASP A 19 10.38 -14.74 3.82
CA ASP A 19 11.78 -14.29 3.94
C ASP A 19 12.74 -15.10 3.06
N LYS A 20 12.57 -16.43 2.98
CA LYS A 20 13.37 -17.29 2.09
C LYS A 20 13.14 -16.98 0.62
N LYS A 21 11.91 -16.62 0.24
CA LYS A 21 11.58 -16.22 -1.14
C LYS A 21 11.98 -14.76 -1.43
N ALA A 22 12.01 -13.89 -0.43
CA ALA A 22 12.57 -12.54 -0.50
C ALA A 22 14.08 -12.58 -0.77
N LYS A 23 14.82 -13.49 -0.12
CA LYS A 23 16.24 -13.75 -0.43
C LYS A 23 16.49 -14.28 -1.85
N LYS A 24 15.48 -14.87 -2.51
CA LYS A 24 15.53 -15.31 -3.92
C LYS A 24 15.05 -14.25 -4.92
N GLY A 25 14.81 -13.01 -4.48
CA GLY A 25 14.47 -11.87 -5.35
C GLY A 25 13.01 -11.81 -5.82
N ASN A 26 12.13 -12.69 -5.33
CA ASN A 26 10.76 -12.85 -5.82
C ASN A 26 9.68 -12.39 -4.84
N ILE A 27 10.05 -11.77 -3.71
CA ILE A 27 9.08 -11.16 -2.80
C ILE A 27 9.44 -9.70 -2.57
N PRO A 28 8.45 -8.81 -2.58
CA PRO A 28 8.69 -7.42 -2.35
C PRO A 28 9.32 -7.18 -0.97
N LYS A 29 10.26 -6.24 -0.89
CA LYS A 29 11.03 -5.94 0.32
C LYS A 29 10.07 -5.75 1.49
N LEU A 30 10.26 -6.48 2.60
CA LEU A 30 9.42 -6.33 3.79
C LEU A 30 9.79 -5.05 4.53
N LEU A 31 8.77 -4.36 5.05
CA LEU A 31 8.95 -3.21 5.92
C LEU A 31 9.60 -3.66 7.25
N PRO A 32 10.74 -3.08 7.68
CA PRO A 32 11.37 -3.45 8.94
C PRO A 32 10.53 -3.06 10.16
N ALA A 33 10.66 -3.80 11.26
CA ALA A 33 9.89 -3.57 12.49
C ALA A 33 10.11 -2.17 13.09
N GLY A 34 11.30 -1.58 12.91
CA GLY A 34 11.66 -0.23 13.36
C GLY A 34 11.49 0.86 12.29
N ALA A 35 10.71 0.62 11.24
CA ALA A 35 10.58 1.58 10.13
C ALA A 35 10.18 2.98 10.63
N THR A 36 10.74 4.01 9.99
CA THR A 36 10.38 5.40 10.21
C THR A 36 8.97 5.71 9.68
N ILE A 37 8.42 6.87 10.02
CA ILE A 37 7.13 7.33 9.49
C ILE A 37 7.21 7.48 7.97
N ASP A 38 8.31 8.05 7.45
CA ASP A 38 8.58 8.19 6.02
C ASP A 38 8.54 6.84 5.30
N GLU A 39 9.29 5.85 5.79
CA GLU A 39 9.30 4.50 5.22
C GLU A 39 7.91 3.85 5.25
N ARG A 40 7.20 3.95 6.38
CA ARG A 40 5.82 3.44 6.48
C ARG A 40 4.90 4.07 5.44
N MET A 41 5.01 5.37 5.22
CA MET A 41 4.17 6.09 4.28
C MET A 41 4.49 5.69 2.84
N LYS A 42 5.77 5.66 2.47
CA LYS A 42 6.22 5.19 1.15
C LYS A 42 5.77 3.76 0.88
N TYR A 43 5.92 2.88 1.86
CA TYR A 43 5.48 1.48 1.76
C TYR A 43 3.98 1.37 1.55
N SER A 44 3.20 2.18 2.28
CA SER A 44 1.74 2.21 2.17
C SER A 44 1.28 2.66 0.78
N LEU A 45 1.97 3.65 0.19
CA LEU A 45 1.72 4.10 -1.18
C LEU A 45 2.07 3.01 -2.21
N CYS A 46 3.22 2.35 -2.08
CA CYS A 46 3.59 1.22 -2.96
C CYS A 46 2.57 0.07 -2.91
N LYS A 47 2.01 -0.20 -1.73
CA LYS A 47 1.01 -1.26 -1.52
C LYS A 47 -0.25 -1.05 -2.38
N LEU A 48 -0.62 0.20 -2.69
CA LEU A 48 -1.78 0.50 -3.55
C LEU A 48 -1.61 -0.13 -4.95
N PHE A 49 -0.44 0.03 -5.55
CA PHE A 49 -0.11 -0.55 -6.87
C PHE A 49 -0.10 -2.07 -6.84
N VAL A 50 0.50 -2.66 -5.80
CA VAL A 50 0.56 -4.12 -5.65
C VAL A 50 -0.84 -4.70 -5.51
N ARG A 51 -1.72 -4.07 -4.72
CA ARG A 51 -3.12 -4.48 -4.60
C ARG A 51 -3.84 -4.41 -5.94
N TYR A 52 -3.64 -3.34 -6.70
CA TYR A 52 -4.25 -3.20 -8.01
C TYR A 52 -3.81 -4.30 -8.97
N VAL A 53 -2.50 -4.55 -9.11
CA VAL A 53 -1.95 -5.59 -10.00
C VAL A 53 -2.46 -6.97 -9.63
N LEU A 54 -2.51 -7.29 -8.33
CA LEU A 54 -3.03 -8.59 -7.87
C LEU A 54 -4.53 -8.75 -8.15
N LYS A 55 -5.33 -7.70 -7.97
CA LYS A 55 -6.79 -7.72 -8.20
C LYS A 55 -7.12 -7.78 -9.71
N SER A 56 -6.43 -6.98 -10.51
CA SER A 56 -6.66 -6.84 -11.96
C SER A 56 -5.97 -7.92 -12.79
N LYS A 57 -5.05 -8.71 -12.20
CA LYS A 57 -4.28 -9.78 -12.86
C LYS A 57 -3.47 -9.33 -14.08
N ILE A 58 -3.06 -8.06 -14.12
CA ILE A 58 -2.19 -7.52 -15.17
C ILE A 58 -0.71 -7.62 -14.77
N LYS A 59 0.19 -7.58 -15.75
CA LYS A 59 1.64 -7.51 -15.54
C LYS A 59 2.07 -6.08 -15.24
N GLY A 60 3.20 -5.92 -14.55
CA GLY A 60 3.77 -4.60 -14.27
C GLY A 60 4.08 -3.77 -15.52
N SER A 61 4.40 -4.42 -16.65
CA SER A 61 4.57 -3.73 -17.94
C SER A 61 3.28 -3.14 -18.50
N GLU A 62 2.14 -3.79 -18.25
CA GLU A 62 0.82 -3.32 -18.66
C GLU A 62 0.39 -2.16 -17.75
N LEU A 63 0.62 -2.28 -16.44
CA LEU A 63 0.39 -1.18 -15.51
C LEU A 63 1.23 0.07 -15.87
N ALA A 64 2.48 -0.12 -16.29
CA ALA A 64 3.34 0.97 -16.73
C ALA A 64 2.76 1.72 -17.94
N ALA A 65 2.19 0.98 -18.90
CA ALA A 65 1.51 1.58 -20.05
C ALA A 65 0.24 2.34 -19.61
N LEU A 66 -0.59 1.74 -18.76
CA LEU A 66 -1.83 2.34 -18.25
C LEU A 66 -1.59 3.66 -17.50
N LEU A 67 -0.52 3.73 -16.71
CA LEU A 67 -0.22 4.93 -15.91
C LEU A 67 0.68 5.94 -16.64
N HIS A 68 1.13 5.60 -17.86
CA HIS A 68 2.14 6.35 -18.60
C HIS A 68 3.40 6.61 -17.75
N LEU A 69 3.88 5.57 -17.07
CA LEU A 69 5.08 5.61 -16.23
C LEU A 69 6.18 4.69 -16.78
N PRO A 70 7.47 5.00 -16.59
CA PRO A 70 8.53 4.10 -17.02
C PRO A 70 8.43 2.73 -16.35
N LYS A 71 8.68 1.66 -17.11
CA LYS A 71 8.63 0.26 -16.62
C LYS A 71 9.52 0.05 -15.38
N THR A 72 10.66 0.72 -15.33
CA THR A 72 11.59 0.68 -14.18
C THR A 72 10.92 1.23 -12.91
N ARG A 73 10.16 2.32 -13.02
CA ARG A 73 9.43 2.92 -11.88
C ARG A 73 8.37 1.99 -11.34
N ILE A 74 7.56 1.40 -12.21
CA ILE A 74 6.56 0.41 -11.79
C ILE A 74 7.23 -0.82 -11.19
N SER A 75 8.32 -1.31 -11.79
CA SER A 75 9.08 -2.44 -11.24
C SER A 75 9.59 -2.15 -9.83
N ASP A 76 10.18 -0.97 -9.60
CA ASP A 76 10.65 -0.58 -8.27
C ASP A 76 9.50 -0.53 -7.25
N ILE A 77 8.39 0.11 -7.62
CA ILE A 77 7.20 0.25 -6.77
C ILE A 77 6.62 -1.12 -6.39
N LEU A 78 6.44 -2.01 -7.37
CA LEU A 78 5.88 -3.34 -7.14
C LEU A 78 6.80 -4.23 -6.29
N ASN A 79 8.10 -3.94 -6.28
CA ASN A 79 9.09 -4.62 -5.45
C ASN A 79 9.40 -3.89 -4.12
N TYR A 80 8.69 -2.79 -3.83
CA TYR A 80 8.89 -1.92 -2.66
C TYR A 80 10.33 -1.41 -2.53
N LYS A 81 10.98 -1.11 -3.67
CA LYS A 81 12.25 -0.37 -3.70
C LYS A 81 11.99 1.13 -3.55
N CYS A 82 11.41 1.51 -2.40
CA CYS A 82 10.91 2.86 -2.18
C CYS A 82 11.97 3.87 -1.70
N GLU A 83 13.20 3.43 -1.42
CA GLU A 83 14.28 4.29 -0.90
C GLU A 83 14.69 5.40 -1.87
N SER A 84 14.55 5.16 -3.17
CA SER A 84 14.89 6.12 -4.23
C SER A 84 13.76 7.10 -4.55
N TYR A 85 12.68 7.09 -3.77
CA TYR A 85 11.49 7.93 -3.97
C TYR A 85 11.23 8.80 -2.74
N SER A 86 10.79 10.04 -2.96
CA SER A 86 10.12 10.82 -1.93
C SER A 86 8.67 10.37 -1.76
N VAL A 87 8.07 10.68 -0.61
CA VAL A 87 6.63 10.47 -0.38
C VAL A 87 5.82 11.19 -1.45
N ASP A 88 6.14 12.46 -1.74
CA ASP A 88 5.41 13.27 -2.73
C ASP A 88 5.41 12.61 -4.11
N ARG A 89 6.55 12.04 -4.54
CA ARG A 89 6.65 11.39 -5.84
C ARG A 89 5.78 10.12 -5.91
N LEU A 90 5.78 9.32 -4.84
CA LEU A 90 4.91 8.14 -4.78
C LEU A 90 3.43 8.55 -4.73
N LEU A 91 3.10 9.63 -4.03
CA LEU A 91 1.74 10.16 -3.95
C LEU A 91 1.24 10.60 -5.33
N VAL A 92 2.06 11.33 -6.10
CA VAL A 92 1.74 11.71 -7.50
C VAL A 92 1.47 10.47 -8.36
N TYR A 93 2.27 9.41 -8.22
CA TYR A 93 2.01 8.17 -8.94
C TYR A 93 0.74 7.47 -8.45
N SER A 94 0.45 7.49 -7.15
CA SER A 94 -0.78 6.92 -6.59
C SER A 94 -2.01 7.68 -7.06
N MET A 95 -1.92 9.00 -7.29
CA MET A 95 -3.00 9.79 -7.90
C MET A 95 -3.28 9.35 -9.34
N LYS A 96 -2.25 9.08 -10.15
CA LYS A 96 -2.44 8.47 -11.48
C LYS A 96 -3.16 7.12 -11.39
N LEU A 97 -2.81 6.29 -10.42
CA LEU A 97 -3.51 5.02 -10.19
C LEU A 97 -4.96 5.25 -9.77
N ALA A 98 -5.25 6.26 -8.95
CA ALA A 98 -6.61 6.62 -8.53
C ALA A 98 -7.52 7.04 -9.69
N GLU A 99 -6.98 7.53 -10.80
CA GLU A 99 -7.79 7.82 -12.01
C GLU A 99 -8.46 6.56 -12.55
N ILE A 100 -7.76 5.42 -12.50
CA ILE A 100 -8.22 4.14 -13.05
C ILE A 100 -8.65 3.10 -12.01
N ASP A 101 -8.38 3.33 -10.72
CA ASP A 101 -8.72 2.43 -9.61
C ASP A 101 -9.55 3.15 -8.52
N PRO A 102 -10.89 2.99 -8.52
CA PRO A 102 -11.76 3.63 -7.53
C PRO A 102 -11.38 3.34 -6.06
N PRO A 103 -11.02 2.10 -5.67
CA PRO A 103 -10.54 1.83 -4.31
C PRO A 103 -9.30 2.62 -3.90
N THR A 104 -8.34 2.82 -4.81
CA THR A 104 -7.18 3.69 -4.55
C THR A 104 -7.62 5.14 -4.37
N ARG A 105 -8.55 5.62 -5.19
CA ARG A 105 -9.11 6.97 -5.07
C ARG A 105 -9.78 7.21 -3.72
N GLU A 106 -10.63 6.30 -3.30
CA GLU A 106 -11.31 6.35 -1.99
C GLU A 106 -10.29 6.37 -0.85
N HIS A 107 -9.27 5.51 -0.93
CA HIS A 107 -8.21 5.45 0.08
C HIS A 107 -7.44 6.77 0.19
N LEU A 108 -7.07 7.40 -0.93
CA LEU A 108 -6.36 8.67 -0.91
C LEU A 108 -7.26 9.82 -0.42
N ASN A 109 -8.53 9.87 -0.82
CA ASN A 109 -9.48 10.86 -0.34
C ASN A 109 -9.65 10.79 1.18
N LEU A 110 -9.84 9.58 1.72
CA LEU A 110 -9.92 9.34 3.15
C LEU A 110 -8.64 9.82 3.88
N MET A 111 -7.47 9.51 3.32
CA MET A 111 -6.19 9.94 3.87
C MET A 111 -6.11 11.48 3.93
N PHE A 112 -6.46 12.18 2.86
CA PHE A 112 -6.42 13.65 2.82
C PHE A 112 -7.46 14.30 3.75
N GLU A 113 -8.67 13.76 3.86
CA GLU A 113 -9.69 14.26 4.80
C GLU A 113 -9.21 14.13 6.26
N ILE A 114 -8.56 13.02 6.61
CA ILE A 114 -7.98 12.82 7.95
C ILE A 114 -6.85 13.82 8.22
N LEU A 115 -5.92 13.98 7.26
CA LEU A 115 -4.77 14.88 7.41
C LEU A 115 -5.15 16.37 7.44
N SER A 116 -6.18 16.76 6.69
CA SER A 116 -6.68 18.14 6.64
C SER A 116 -7.56 18.50 7.84
N GLY A 117 -7.99 17.51 8.62
CA GLY A 117 -8.81 17.73 9.80
C GLY A 117 -8.01 18.36 10.95
N PRO A 118 -8.68 19.09 11.87
CA PRO A 118 -8.03 19.60 13.07
C PRO A 118 -7.44 18.47 13.93
N VAL A 119 -6.38 18.80 14.67
CA VAL A 119 -5.79 17.94 15.69
C VAL A 119 -6.85 17.65 16.76
N ARG A 120 -7.06 16.37 17.08
CA ARG A 120 -8.10 15.90 17.99
C ARG A 120 -7.54 14.85 18.95
N SER A 121 -8.24 14.64 20.06
CA SER A 121 -7.93 13.53 20.97
C SER A 121 -8.16 12.18 20.29
N VAL A 122 -7.41 11.15 20.73
CA VAL A 122 -7.49 9.79 20.17
C VAL A 122 -8.92 9.26 20.12
N LYS A 123 -9.72 9.52 21.16
CA LYS A 123 -11.13 9.11 21.22
C LYS A 123 -11.94 9.72 20.07
N LYS A 124 -11.80 11.03 19.87
CA LYS A 124 -12.53 11.77 18.84
C LYS A 124 -12.02 11.42 17.43
N THR A 125 -10.74 11.10 17.27
CA THR A 125 -10.17 10.58 16.02
C THR A 125 -10.80 9.25 15.62
N LYS A 126 -10.96 8.30 16.56
CA LYS A 126 -11.60 7.01 16.29
C LYS A 126 -13.07 7.14 15.89
N GLU A 127 -13.80 8.09 16.51
CA GLU A 127 -15.19 8.38 16.15
C GLU A 127 -15.29 8.91 14.71
N VAL A 128 -14.43 9.87 14.35
CA VAL A 128 -14.36 10.43 12.98
C VAL A 128 -13.94 9.36 11.97
N GLU A 129 -12.92 8.56 12.27
CA GLU A 129 -12.47 7.45 11.41
C GLU A 129 -13.63 6.49 11.10
N LYS A 130 -14.43 6.12 12.10
CA LYS A 130 -15.60 5.26 11.91
C LYS A 130 -16.64 5.88 10.98
N ILE A 131 -16.92 7.18 11.13
CA ILE A 131 -17.88 7.91 10.28
C ILE A 131 -17.36 7.96 8.83
N LEU A 132 -16.08 8.28 8.65
CA LEU A 132 -15.48 8.36 7.32
C LEU A 132 -15.46 7.00 6.63
N LEU A 133 -15.10 5.92 7.34
CA LEU A 133 -15.16 4.57 6.79
C LEU A 133 -16.57 4.16 6.36
N GLN A 134 -17.63 4.64 7.03
CA GLN A 134 -19.01 4.39 6.62
C GLN A 134 -19.43 5.18 5.37
N LYS A 135 -18.85 6.37 5.16
CA LYS A 135 -19.12 7.21 3.98
C LYS A 135 -18.49 6.64 2.70
N TYR A 136 -17.41 5.89 2.82
CA TYR A 136 -16.60 5.34 1.71
C TYR A 136 -16.57 3.81 1.67
N ALA A 137 -17.52 3.11 2.30
CA ALA A 137 -17.68 1.64 2.26
C ALA A 137 -18.71 1.22 1.21
#